data_AF-A0A6B3H633-F1
#
_entry.id   AF-A0A6B3H633-F1
#
_cell.length_a   1.000
_cell.length_b   1.000
_cell.length_c   1.000
_cell.angle_alpha   90.00
_cell.angle_beta   90.00
_cell.angle_gamma   90.00
#
_symmetry.space_group_name_H-M   'P 1'
#
loop_
_entity.id
_entity.type
_entity.pdbx_description
1 polymer ?
#
loop_
_entity_poly.entity_id
_entity_poly.type
_entity_poly.pdbx_seq_one_letter_code
_entity_poly.pdbx_strand_id
1 'polypeptide(L)'
;PVSGQRLERAHIEALARIKGAAAKVNAELKVLDPDIAGAIQEAADEVASGRWDAHFPVDVFQTGSGTSSNMNTNEVIATLATERLGGEVHPNDHVNA
;
A
#
# COMPACT_ATOMS: atom_id res chain seq x y z
N PRO A 1 -16.80 12.80 2.71
CA PRO A 1 -17.17 11.99 1.53
C PRO A 1 -18.22 12.70 0.66
N VAL A 2 -18.10 12.56 -0.67
CA VAL A 2 -18.99 13.20 -1.66
C VAL A 2 -20.21 12.31 -1.92
N SER A 3 -20.00 11.00 -2.04
CA SER A 3 -21.06 10.02 -2.32
C SER A 3 -21.21 8.96 -1.24
N GLY A 4 -20.17 8.77 -0.41
CA GLY A 4 -20.09 7.66 0.54
C GLY A 4 -19.74 6.33 -0.12
N GLN A 5 -19.61 6.27 -1.44
CA GLN A 5 -19.11 5.11 -2.16
C GLN A 5 -17.60 5.03 -2.01
N ARG A 6 -17.11 3.86 -1.57
CA ARG A 6 -15.69 3.58 -1.41
C ARG A 6 -15.12 2.93 -2.66
N LEU A 7 -13.79 2.84 -2.73
CA LEU A 7 -13.14 2.03 -3.75
C LEU A 7 -13.67 0.60 -3.75
N GLU A 8 -13.88 0.07 -4.95
CA GLU A 8 -14.13 -1.35 -5.16
C GLU A 8 -12.95 -2.18 -4.65
N ARG A 9 -13.23 -3.32 -4.01
CA ARG A 9 -12.20 -4.21 -3.47
C ARG A 9 -11.15 -4.57 -4.50
N ALA A 10 -11.56 -4.86 -5.74
CA ALA A 10 -10.63 -5.22 -6.81
C ALA A 10 -9.60 -4.11 -7.09
N HIS A 11 -9.95 -2.84 -6.87
CA HIS A 11 -9.03 -1.71 -7.02
C HIS A 11 -8.02 -1.68 -5.85
N ILE A 12 -8.49 -1.87 -4.61
CA ILE A 12 -7.60 -1.97 -3.43
C ILE A 12 -6.60 -3.12 -3.60
N GLU A 13 -7.10 -4.28 -4.03
CA GLU A 13 -6.28 -5.45 -4.31
C GLU A 13 -5.22 -5.18 -5.38
N ALA A 14 -5.62 -4.54 -6.49
CA ALA A 14 -4.69 -4.19 -7.57
C ALA A 14 -3.58 -3.23 -7.08
N LEU A 15 -3.94 -2.18 -6.34
CA LEU A 15 -2.97 -1.24 -5.78
C LEU A 15 -1.99 -1.95 -4.84
N ALA A 16 -2.48 -2.80 -3.93
CA ALA A 16 -1.63 -3.56 -3.03
C ALA A 16 -0.65 -4.47 -3.77
N ARG A 17 -1.12 -5.23 -4.77
CA ARG A 17 -0.27 -6.09 -5.61
C ARG A 17 0.82 -5.29 -6.34
N ILE A 18 0.49 -4.10 -6.84
CA ILE A 18 1.47 -3.19 -7.47
C ILE A 18 2.55 -2.79 -6.46
N LYS A 19 2.18 -2.42 -5.23
CA LYS A 19 3.15 -2.02 -4.19
C LYS A 19 4.05 -3.18 -3.76
N GLY A 20 3.50 -4.38 -3.56
CA GLY A 20 4.29 -5.57 -3.26
C GLY A 20 5.28 -5.91 -4.37
N ALA A 21 4.83 -5.86 -5.64
CA ALA A 21 5.70 -6.10 -6.79
C ALA A 21 6.80 -5.04 -6.93
N ALA A 22 6.47 -3.75 -6.73
CA ALA A 22 7.44 -2.66 -6.76
C ALA A 22 8.52 -2.82 -5.68
N ALA A 23 8.12 -3.14 -4.44
CA ALA A 23 9.06 -3.38 -3.35
C ALA A 23 10.03 -4.54 -3.66
N LYS A 24 9.51 -5.64 -4.24
CA LYS A 24 10.35 -6.76 -4.68
C LYS A 24 11.41 -6.33 -5.70
N VAL A 25 10.99 -5.63 -6.76
CA VAL A 25 11.90 -5.17 -7.81
C VAL A 25 12.90 -4.15 -7.27
N ASN A 26 12.48 -3.23 -6.40
CA ASN A 26 13.36 -2.25 -5.78
C ASN A 26 14.43 -2.89 -4.88
N ALA A 27 14.12 -4.00 -4.20
CA ALA A 27 15.12 -4.78 -3.48
C ALA A 27 16.12 -5.46 -4.42
N GLU A 28 15.66 -6.06 -5.52
CA GLU A 28 16.52 -6.66 -6.55
C GLU A 28 17.46 -5.61 -7.19
N LEU A 29 16.99 -4.37 -7.36
CA LEU A 29 17.75 -3.23 -7.85
C LEU A 29 18.59 -2.52 -6.77
N LYS A 30 18.54 -2.97 -5.52
CA LYS A 30 19.23 -2.36 -4.36
C LYS A 30 18.84 -0.91 -4.07
N VAL A 31 17.64 -0.52 -4.50
CA VAL A 31 17.02 0.79 -4.18
C VAL A 31 16.39 0.74 -2.78
N LEU A 32 15.88 -0.43 -2.39
CA LEU A 32 15.21 -0.67 -1.13
C LEU A 32 15.93 -1.76 -0.34
N ASP A 33 16.00 -1.58 0.98
CA ASP A 33 16.53 -2.61 1.88
C ASP A 33 15.69 -3.91 1.79
N PRO A 34 16.31 -5.11 1.69
CA PRO A 34 15.58 -6.37 1.54
C PRO A 34 14.61 -6.69 2.69
N ASP A 35 14.92 -6.31 3.93
CA ASP A 35 14.06 -6.59 5.08
C ASP A 35 12.82 -5.68 5.05
N ILE A 36 13.00 -4.40 4.68
CA ILE A 36 11.90 -3.47 4.43
C ILE A 36 11.03 -3.97 3.27
N ALA A 37 11.63 -4.41 2.17
CA ALA A 37 10.92 -4.94 1.02
C ALA A 37 10.14 -6.23 1.33
N GLY A 38 10.67 -7.10 2.19
CA GLY A 38 9.98 -8.28 2.70
C GLY A 38 8.74 -7.88 3.51
N ALA A 39 8.90 -6.96 4.47
CA ALA A 39 7.78 -6.46 5.28
C ALA A 39 6.68 -5.81 4.43
N ILE A 40 7.05 -5.04 3.40
CA ILE A 40 6.10 -4.42 2.47
C ILE A 40 5.36 -5.47 1.63
N GLN A 41 6.05 -6.50 1.13
CA GLN A 41 5.40 -7.57 0.36
C GLN A 41 4.38 -8.33 1.20
N GLU A 42 4.73 -8.70 2.43
CA GLU A 42 3.79 -9.39 3.33
C GLU A 42 2.60 -8.50 3.69
N ALA A 43 2.82 -7.22 3.99
CA ALA A 43 1.76 -6.25 4.23
C ALA A 43 0.83 -6.08 3.01
N ALA A 44 1.41 -5.97 1.82
CA ALA A 44 0.69 -5.88 0.56
C ALA A 44 -0.18 -7.11 0.29
N ASP A 45 0.32 -8.32 0.58
CA ASP A 45 -0.47 -9.55 0.46
C ASP A 45 -1.66 -9.57 1.43
N GLU A 46 -1.50 -9.02 2.64
CA GLU A 46 -2.62 -8.88 3.58
C GLU A 46 -3.71 -7.95 3.04
N VAL A 47 -3.32 -6.80 2.52
CA VAL A 47 -4.24 -5.84 1.90
C VAL A 47 -4.90 -6.46 0.67
N ALA A 48 -4.15 -7.15 -0.18
CA ALA A 48 -4.67 -7.84 -1.36
C ALA A 48 -5.66 -8.97 -1.01
N SER A 49 -5.48 -9.63 0.14
CA SER A 49 -6.45 -10.61 0.65
C SER A 49 -7.77 -9.97 1.12
N GLY A 50 -7.78 -8.65 1.30
CA GLY A 50 -8.89 -7.82 1.76
C GLY A 50 -9.18 -7.91 3.25
N ARG A 51 -8.19 -8.34 4.04
CA ARG A 51 -8.25 -8.28 5.51
C ARG A 51 -8.41 -6.86 6.04
N TRP A 52 -7.96 -5.88 5.26
CA TRP A 52 -7.84 -4.48 5.68
C TRP A 52 -8.72 -3.51 4.86
N ASP A 53 -9.73 -4.01 4.11
CA ASP A 53 -10.61 -3.19 3.25
C ASP A 53 -11.29 -2.03 4.00
N ALA A 54 -11.53 -2.19 5.31
CA ALA A 54 -12.11 -1.15 6.15
C ALA A 54 -11.22 0.10 6.29
N HIS A 55 -9.90 -0.03 6.07
CA HIS A 55 -8.91 1.05 6.13
C HIS A 55 -8.75 1.83 4.81
N PHE A 56 -9.66 1.60 3.86
CA PHE A 56 -9.74 2.34 2.61
C PHE A 56 -11.02 3.19 2.54
N PRO A 57 -11.13 4.26 3.36
CA PRO A 57 -12.35 5.08 3.43
C PRO A 57 -12.47 6.09 2.28
N VAL A 58 -11.48 6.17 1.39
CA VAL A 58 -11.43 7.14 0.30
C VAL A 58 -12.64 6.97 -0.62
N ASP A 59 -13.33 8.08 -0.87
CA ASP A 59 -14.48 8.14 -1.77
C ASP A 59 -14.04 7.97 -3.23
N VAL A 60 -14.84 7.31 -4.06
CA VAL A 60 -14.56 7.16 -5.49
C VAL A 60 -14.41 8.52 -6.17
N PHE A 61 -15.17 9.53 -5.72
CA PHE A 61 -15.08 10.91 -6.21
C PHE A 61 -13.94 11.68 -5.53
N GLN A 62 -12.71 11.27 -5.83
CA GLN A 62 -11.46 11.93 -5.41
C GLN A 62 -10.80 12.66 -6.59
N THR A 63 -9.52 13.05 -6.44
CA THR A 63 -8.74 13.62 -7.56
C THR A 63 -8.71 12.66 -8.75
N GLY A 64 -8.84 13.18 -9.98
CA GLY A 64 -8.90 12.34 -11.19
C GLY A 64 -7.65 11.50 -11.46
N SER A 65 -6.53 11.84 -10.81
CA SER A 65 -5.27 11.07 -10.85
C SER A 65 -5.27 9.83 -9.96
N GLY A 66 -6.22 9.70 -9.02
CA GLY A 66 -6.21 8.63 -8.00
C GLY A 66 -5.13 8.79 -6.93
N THR A 67 -4.58 9.99 -6.74
CA THR A 67 -3.48 10.23 -5.78
C THR A 67 -3.89 9.88 -4.35
N SER A 68 -5.13 10.16 -3.94
CA SER A 68 -5.59 9.84 -2.58
C SER A 68 -5.66 8.33 -2.34
N SER A 69 -6.14 7.54 -3.30
CA SER A 69 -6.11 6.07 -3.24
C SER A 69 -4.70 5.51 -3.19
N ASN A 70 -3.79 6.06 -3.99
CA ASN A 70 -2.38 5.66 -3.97
C ASN A 70 -1.76 5.90 -2.59
N MET A 71 -1.93 7.11 -2.05
CA MET A 71 -1.39 7.46 -0.73
C MET A 71 -2.03 6.67 0.40
N ASN A 72 -3.34 6.44 0.37
CA ASN A 72 -4.01 5.59 1.36
C ASN A 72 -3.45 4.16 1.33
N THR A 73 -3.18 3.61 0.14
CA THR A 73 -2.54 2.30 0.01
C THR A 73 -1.12 2.32 0.60
N ASN A 74 -0.33 3.35 0.28
CA ASN A 74 1.01 3.52 0.81
C ASN A 74 1.03 3.56 2.34
N GLU A 75 0.14 4.35 2.94
CA GLU A 75 0.03 4.54 4.39
C GLU A 75 -0.39 3.25 5.11
N VAL A 76 -1.42 2.55 4.60
CA VAL A 76 -1.88 1.28 5.19
C VAL A 76 -0.76 0.23 5.15
N ILE A 77 -0.11 0.07 4.01
CA ILE A 77 1.00 -0.88 3.87
C ILE A 77 2.19 -0.49 4.76
N ALA A 78 2.55 0.79 4.79
CA ALA A 78 3.64 1.30 5.63
C ALA A 78 3.40 1.03 7.12
N THR A 79 2.19 1.27 7.62
CA THR A 79 1.83 0.98 9.02
C THR A 79 2.00 -0.51 9.33
N LEU A 80 1.41 -1.39 8.51
CA LEU A 80 1.49 -2.84 8.71
C LEU A 80 2.93 -3.37 8.61
N ALA A 81 3.71 -2.85 7.66
CA ALA A 81 5.11 -3.21 7.48
C ALA A 81 5.96 -2.74 8.67
N THR A 82 5.71 -1.53 9.18
CA THR A 82 6.39 -0.97 10.36
C THR A 82 6.16 -1.84 11.60
N GLU A 83 4.91 -2.23 11.86
CA GLU A 83 4.57 -3.10 13.00
C GLU A 83 5.26 -4.47 12.91
N ARG A 84 5.38 -5.01 11.70
CA ARG A 84 6.00 -6.33 11.46
C ARG A 84 7.52 -6.29 11.55
N LEU A 85 8.14 -5.26 10.98
CA LEU A 85 9.59 -5.10 10.95
C LEU A 85 10.14 -4.71 12.32
N GLY A 86 9.35 -4.02 13.14
CA GLY A 86 9.83 -3.40 14.38
C GLY A 86 10.70 -2.15 14.13
N GLY A 87 10.59 -1.56 12.94
CA GLY A 87 11.33 -0.38 12.49
C GLY A 87 10.51 0.44 11.50
N GLU A 88 10.82 1.72 11.35
CA GLU A 88 10.01 2.66 10.55
C GLU A 88 10.04 2.32 9.05
N VAL A 89 8.86 2.15 8.46
CA VAL A 89 8.67 2.05 7.01
C VAL A 89 7.92 3.29 6.52
N HIS A 90 8.58 4.16 5.77
CA HIS A 90 8.00 5.41 5.29
C HIS A 90 7.12 5.19 4.04
N PRO A 91 5.88 5.76 3.98
CA PRO A 91 4.94 5.50 2.90
C PRO A 91 5.40 6.01 1.52
N ASN A 92 6.20 7.08 1.45
CA ASN A 92 6.72 7.57 0.17
C ASN A 92 8.07 6.93 -0.17
N ASP A 93 9.05 7.15 0.70
CA ASP A 93 10.45 6.75 0.48
C ASP A 93 10.67 5.24 0.40
N HIS A 94 9.77 4.41 0.97
CA HIS A 94 9.89 2.95 0.91
C HIS A 94 8.76 2.30 0.12
N VAL A 95 7.49 2.60 0.43
CA VAL A 95 6.34 1.96 -0.24
C VAL A 95 6.09 2.53 -1.65
N ASN A 96 6.48 3.77 -1.91
CA ASN A 96 6.35 4.45 -3.21
C ASN A 96 7.70 4.71 -3.88
N ALA A 97 8.74 3.96 -3.49
CA ALA A 97 10.08 4.03 -4.06
C ALA A 97 10.12 3.58 -5.52
#